data_AF-A0A9P6Z568-F1
#
_entry.id   AF-A0A9P6Z568-F1
#
_cell.length_a   1.000
_cell.length_b   1.000
_cell.length_c   1.000
_cell.angle_alpha   90.00
_cell.angle_beta   90.00
_cell.angle_gamma   90.00
#
_symmetry.space_group_name_H-M   'P 1'
#
loop_
_entity.id
_entity.type
_entity.pdbx_description
1 polymer ?
#
loop_
_entity_poly.entity_id
_entity_poly.type
_entity_poly.pdbx_seq_one_letter_code
_entity_poly.pdbx_strand_id
1 'polypeptide(L)'
;MTNINILSYILSFIGFGTSAETKKETESPSCSFLSASTCIVNHPDEQDEKSLMRERYDGLDWLNQLSNATLCQILTSAISNYPPLAEHIQSYYRFGKKNHHHQDIWLSELISLSQKAKKIAHSLDHCRISEQFSRATEIAVSLHRLLSRFTQDVSLHGPSHVALFGLILIAQESLSTPTEVRQQMFSHDKFGRVLILEMTSVLKNFKMPLLSNSDWFRVSGKEEDWLVVLEQACLKMARYDITWEYRREYQDVPTIAARYYKHYAH
;
A
#
# COMPACT_ATOMS: atom_id res chain seq x y z
N MET A 1 13.64 22.99 17.98
CA MET A 1 13.39 22.93 16.53
C MET A 1 14.55 22.29 15.71
N THR A 2 15.60 21.76 16.35
CA THR A 2 16.79 21.17 15.71
C THR A 2 16.67 19.68 15.35
N ASN A 3 15.84 18.90 16.06
CA ASN A 3 15.72 17.45 15.85
C ASN A 3 14.98 17.04 14.57
N ILE A 4 14.14 17.92 14.01
CA ILE A 4 13.32 17.63 12.82
C ILE A 4 14.20 17.51 11.56
N ASN A 5 15.30 18.27 11.49
CA ASN A 5 16.19 18.30 10.34
C ASN A 5 17.03 17.01 10.20
N ILE A 6 17.45 16.41 11.32
CA ILE A 6 18.25 15.17 11.32
C ILE A 6 17.43 13.97 10.84
N LEU A 7 16.16 13.89 11.26
CA LEU A 7 15.25 12.83 10.83
C LEU A 7 14.93 12.93 9.33
N SER A 8 14.64 14.14 8.84
CA SER A 8 14.43 14.37 7.41
C SER A 8 15.68 14.02 6.58
N TYR A 9 16.88 14.27 7.14
CA TYR A 9 18.15 13.94 6.51
C TYR A 9 18.36 12.42 6.44
N ILE A 10 18.22 11.70 7.55
CA ILE A 10 18.35 10.23 7.59
C ILE A 10 17.32 9.55 6.67
N LEU A 11 16.07 10.02 6.66
CA LEU A 11 15.02 9.48 5.80
C LEU A 11 15.31 9.71 4.29
N SER A 12 16.03 10.78 3.95
CA SER A 12 16.45 11.03 2.57
C SER A 12 17.51 10.02 2.08
N PHE A 13 18.43 9.58 2.95
CA PHE A 13 19.46 8.59 2.61
C PHE A 13 18.94 7.16 2.41
N ILE A 14 17.90 6.78 3.16
CA ILE A 14 17.29 5.44 3.04
C ILE A 14 16.39 5.34 1.78
N GLY A 15 16.32 6.39 0.96
CA GLY A 15 15.51 6.42 -0.27
C GLY A 15 14.03 6.76 -0.03
N PHE A 16 13.70 7.33 1.14
CA PHE A 16 12.35 7.75 1.50
C PHE A 16 12.17 9.28 1.52
N GLY A 17 13.12 10.04 0.96
CA GLY A 17 13.01 11.49 0.77
C GLY A 17 12.23 11.86 -0.49
N THR A 18 11.32 12.83 -0.40
CA THR A 18 10.67 13.42 -1.58
C THR A 18 11.69 14.25 -2.36
N SER A 19 12.21 13.70 -3.46
CA SER A 19 13.08 14.40 -4.38
C SER A 19 12.27 15.45 -5.15
N ALA A 20 12.61 16.73 -4.96
CA ALA A 20 12.28 17.80 -5.88
C ALA A 20 13.61 18.37 -6.41
N GLU A 21 13.98 17.91 -7.61
CA GLU A 21 14.92 18.47 -8.60
C GLU A 21 16.32 18.92 -8.09
N THR A 22 17.46 18.42 -8.61
CA THR A 22 17.95 18.75 -9.96
C THR A 22 19.09 17.80 -10.44
N LYS A 23 18.94 17.29 -11.68
CA LYS A 23 19.88 16.90 -12.76
C LYS A 23 21.32 16.36 -12.51
N LYS A 24 21.59 15.24 -13.23
CA LYS A 24 22.79 14.81 -14.02
C LYS A 24 24.18 15.04 -13.37
N GLU A 25 25.05 14.04 -13.20
CA GLU A 25 25.74 13.28 -14.25
C GLU A 25 26.55 12.08 -13.68
N THR A 26 26.80 11.13 -14.57
CA THR A 26 27.69 9.96 -14.65
C THR A 26 28.98 9.88 -13.80
N GLU A 27 29.26 8.69 -13.21
CA GLU A 27 30.45 7.81 -13.34
C GLU A 27 30.91 7.07 -12.05
N SER A 28 31.55 5.92 -12.29
CA SER A 28 31.89 4.72 -11.50
C SER A 28 32.60 4.85 -10.12
N PRO A 29 32.65 3.77 -9.31
CA PRO A 29 33.13 3.82 -7.93
C PRO A 29 34.66 3.72 -7.86
N SER A 30 35.29 4.51 -6.99
CA SER A 30 36.65 4.22 -6.53
C SER A 30 36.74 4.34 -5.02
N CYS A 31 37.30 3.30 -4.44
CA CYS A 31 37.65 3.19 -3.03
C CYS A 31 38.98 3.94 -2.85
N SER A 32 39.09 4.83 -1.87
CA SER A 32 40.38 5.32 -1.41
C SER A 32 40.44 5.43 0.11
N PHE A 33 41.50 4.80 0.61
CA PHE A 33 41.97 4.72 1.97
C PHE A 33 42.30 6.10 2.58
N LEU A 34 42.13 6.16 3.90
CA LEU A 34 42.74 7.04 4.91
C LEU A 34 43.88 7.95 4.44
N SER A 35 43.76 9.26 4.72
CA SER A 35 44.93 10.04 5.15
C SER A 35 44.54 11.26 5.98
N ALA A 36 45.44 11.58 6.91
CA ALA A 36 45.29 12.46 8.06
C ALA A 36 45.48 13.95 7.75
N SER A 37 45.00 14.80 8.68
CA SER A 37 45.44 16.18 9.00
C SER A 37 45.28 17.21 7.87
N THR A 38 44.83 18.45 8.10
CA THR A 38 45.42 19.44 9.00
C THR A 38 44.49 20.65 9.06
N CYS A 39 44.38 21.28 10.23
CA CYS A 39 43.63 22.50 10.48
C CYS A 39 44.30 23.70 9.79
N ILE A 40 43.55 24.46 8.98
CA ILE A 40 43.96 25.81 8.53
C ILE A 40 42.87 26.77 8.96
N VAL A 41 43.18 27.59 9.96
CA VAL A 41 42.38 28.71 10.44
C VAL A 41 42.58 29.88 9.49
N ASN A 42 41.51 30.39 8.90
CA ASN A 42 41.44 31.75 8.35
C ASN A 42 40.06 32.34 8.67
N HIS A 43 40.09 33.47 9.39
CA HIS A 43 38.99 34.37 9.72
C HIS A 43 39.32 35.75 9.10
N PRO A 44 38.38 36.69 9.04
CA PRO A 44 36.97 36.63 8.63
C PRO A 44 36.77 37.46 7.34
N ASP A 45 35.59 37.44 6.72
CA ASP A 45 34.86 38.67 6.37
C ASP A 45 33.60 38.36 5.55
N GLU A 46 32.49 38.88 6.08
CA GLU A 46 31.23 39.24 5.42
C GLU A 46 30.51 38.17 4.56
N GLN A 47 29.89 37.17 5.20
CA GLN A 47 28.85 36.32 4.58
C GLN A 47 27.90 35.67 5.62
N ASP A 48 27.23 36.50 6.41
CA ASP A 48 26.56 36.07 7.66
C ASP A 48 25.18 35.37 7.56
N GLU A 49 24.66 35.04 6.37
CA GLU A 49 23.39 34.27 6.28
C GLU A 49 23.52 32.88 5.64
N LYS A 50 24.52 32.64 4.79
CA LYS A 50 24.77 31.29 4.23
C LYS A 50 25.62 30.42 5.16
N SER A 51 26.38 31.02 6.08
CA SER A 51 27.19 30.30 7.07
C SER A 51 26.34 29.50 8.06
N LEU A 52 25.23 30.07 8.53
CA LEU A 52 24.34 29.47 9.53
C LEU A 52 23.66 28.16 9.06
N MET A 53 23.43 28.01 7.75
CA MET A 53 22.90 26.76 7.20
C MET A 53 24.01 25.73 6.95
N ARG A 54 25.25 26.14 6.67
CA ARG A 54 26.36 25.22 6.40
C ARG A 54 26.91 24.59 7.69
N GLU A 55 27.05 25.38 8.75
CA GLU A 55 27.52 24.91 10.07
C GLU A 55 26.60 23.87 10.74
N ARG A 56 25.29 23.83 10.41
CA ARG A 56 24.36 22.85 10.98
C ARG A 56 24.45 21.46 10.37
N TYR A 57 25.03 21.30 9.18
CA TYR A 57 25.13 20.01 8.49
C TYR A 57 26.52 19.38 8.56
N ASP A 58 27.57 20.14 8.90
CA ASP A 58 28.94 19.62 9.07
C ASP A 58 29.03 18.53 10.17
N GLY A 59 28.08 18.47 11.12
CA GLY A 59 27.99 17.43 12.14
C GLY A 59 27.29 16.12 11.72
N LEU A 60 26.74 16.05 10.50
CA LEU A 60 25.88 14.95 10.03
C LEU A 60 26.52 14.12 8.89
N ASP A 61 27.71 14.49 8.43
CA ASP A 61 28.41 13.81 7.34
C ASP A 61 28.72 12.33 7.63
N TRP A 62 28.82 11.95 8.91
CA TRP A 62 29.01 10.56 9.31
C TRP A 62 27.79 9.67 8.98
N LEU A 63 26.58 10.24 8.93
CA LEU A 63 25.37 9.49 8.54
C LEU A 63 25.44 9.05 7.07
N ASN A 64 26.10 9.84 6.23
CA ASN A 64 26.25 9.57 4.79
C ASN A 64 27.18 8.38 4.53
N GLN A 65 27.96 7.96 5.55
CA GLN A 65 28.89 6.84 5.47
C GLN A 65 28.27 5.52 5.97
N LEU A 66 27.04 5.55 6.49
CA LEU A 66 26.36 4.38 7.03
C LEU A 66 25.53 3.65 5.97
N SER A 67 25.42 2.33 6.11
CA SER A 67 24.53 1.52 5.27
C SER A 67 23.06 1.80 5.59
N ASN A 68 22.18 1.65 4.60
CA ASN A 68 20.72 1.78 4.79
C ASN A 68 20.17 0.84 5.88
N ALA A 69 20.76 -0.35 6.04
CA ALA A 69 20.37 -1.28 7.10
C ALA A 69 20.70 -0.71 8.50
N THR A 70 21.86 -0.09 8.65
CA THR A 70 22.29 0.57 9.90
C THR A 70 21.42 1.78 10.21
N LEU A 71 21.09 2.60 9.20
CA LEU A 71 20.19 3.73 9.37
C LEU A 71 18.77 3.30 9.78
N CYS A 72 18.24 2.21 9.18
CA CYS A 72 16.98 1.61 9.60
C CYS A 72 17.02 1.10 11.05
N GLN A 73 18.14 0.48 11.48
CA GLN A 73 18.30 0.02 12.85
C GLN A 73 18.38 1.19 13.85
N ILE A 74 19.08 2.26 13.50
CA ILE A 74 19.14 3.49 14.31
C ILE A 74 17.74 4.10 14.44
N LEU A 75 16.99 4.20 13.34
CA LEU A 75 15.60 4.68 13.36
C LEU A 75 14.69 3.78 14.19
N THR A 76 14.81 2.46 14.04
CA THR A 76 13.98 1.49 14.77
C THR A 76 14.25 1.56 16.27
N SER A 77 15.53 1.69 16.66
CA SER A 77 15.95 1.88 18.05
C SER A 77 15.47 3.24 18.59
N ALA A 78 15.58 4.31 17.81
CA ALA A 78 15.11 5.64 18.20
C ALA A 78 13.58 5.69 18.38
N ILE A 79 12.82 5.01 17.52
CA ILE A 79 11.36 4.88 17.64
C ILE A 79 11.00 4.07 18.88
N SER A 80 11.72 2.99 19.16
CA SER A 80 11.48 2.15 20.33
C SER A 80 11.73 2.91 21.65
N ASN A 81 12.76 3.77 21.67
CA ASN A 81 13.11 4.59 22.83
C ASN A 81 12.27 5.86 22.96
N TYR A 82 11.71 6.38 21.86
CA TYR A 82 10.82 7.54 21.85
C TYR A 82 9.63 7.31 20.90
N PRO A 83 8.55 6.64 21.37
CA PRO A 83 7.39 6.30 20.54
C PRO A 83 6.70 7.48 19.82
N PRO A 84 6.62 8.70 20.38
CA PRO A 84 6.05 9.85 19.67
C PRO A 84 6.83 10.24 18.40
N LEU A 85 8.06 9.74 18.25
CA LEU A 85 8.84 9.87 17.02
C LEU A 85 8.16 9.19 15.83
N ALA A 86 7.52 8.03 16.04
CA ALA A 86 6.83 7.32 14.99
C ALA A 86 5.67 8.14 14.44
N GLU A 87 4.89 8.75 15.33
CA GLU A 87 3.80 9.66 14.96
C GLU A 87 4.33 10.90 14.24
N HIS A 88 5.47 11.44 14.68
CA HIS A 88 6.09 12.60 14.05
C HIS A 88 6.60 12.29 12.64
N ILE A 89 7.29 11.17 12.45
CA ILE A 89 7.72 10.66 11.13
C ILE A 89 6.48 10.45 10.24
N GLN A 90 5.46 9.77 10.76
CA GLN A 90 4.21 9.53 10.03
C GLN A 90 3.51 10.85 9.65
N SER A 91 3.54 11.86 10.53
CA SER A 91 2.99 13.18 10.26
C SER A 91 3.77 13.92 9.17
N TYR A 92 5.10 13.77 9.11
CA TYR A 92 5.93 14.36 8.07
C TYR A 92 5.54 13.80 6.68
N TYR A 93 5.24 12.51 6.59
CA TYR A 93 4.72 11.91 5.36
C TYR A 93 3.26 12.28 5.05
N ARG A 94 2.42 12.48 6.07
CA ARG A 94 1.02 12.93 5.87
C ARG A 94 0.93 14.41 5.49
N PHE A 95 1.78 15.27 6.02
CA PHE A 95 1.69 16.74 5.84
C PHE A 95 2.68 17.34 4.84
N GLY A 96 3.72 16.62 4.41
CA GLY A 96 4.58 17.01 3.27
C GLY A 96 3.88 17.00 1.92
N LYS A 97 2.65 16.45 1.84
CA LYS A 97 1.76 16.50 0.66
C LYS A 97 0.54 17.41 0.90
N LYS A 98 0.76 18.70 1.15
CA LYS A 98 -0.29 19.74 1.04
C LYS A 98 -0.29 20.24 -0.42
N ASN A 99 -1.36 20.28 -1.22
CA ASN A 99 -2.79 20.43 -0.92
C ASN A 99 -3.75 19.89 -2.04
N HIS A 100 -3.33 19.03 -2.98
CA HIS A 100 -4.23 18.47 -4.02
C HIS A 100 -4.18 16.93 -4.20
N HIS A 101 -3.43 16.19 -3.37
CA HIS A 101 -3.11 14.77 -3.62
C HIS A 101 -3.82 13.73 -2.75
N HIS A 102 -4.64 14.11 -1.75
CA HIS A 102 -5.30 13.12 -0.89
C HIS A 102 -6.31 12.23 -1.64
N GLN A 103 -6.89 12.71 -2.75
CA GLN A 103 -7.76 11.91 -3.61
C GLN A 103 -7.01 10.86 -4.45
N ASP A 104 -5.69 10.96 -4.57
CA ASP A 104 -4.90 10.04 -5.40
C ASP A 104 -4.13 9.00 -4.58
N ILE A 105 -3.92 9.22 -3.28
CA ILE A 105 -3.18 8.27 -2.43
C ILE A 105 -3.92 6.94 -2.36
N TRP A 106 -5.20 6.95 -1.96
CA TRP A 106 -6.00 5.73 -1.88
C TRP A 106 -6.21 5.07 -3.26
N LEU A 107 -6.30 5.88 -4.32
CA LEU A 107 -6.40 5.39 -5.69
C LEU A 107 -5.13 4.62 -6.07
N SER A 108 -3.96 5.19 -5.79
CA SER A 108 -2.66 4.54 -6.04
C SER A 108 -2.48 3.26 -5.22
N GLU A 109 -2.99 3.24 -3.99
CA GLU A 109 -2.99 2.06 -3.13
C GLU A 109 -3.88 0.95 -3.71
N LEU A 110 -5.08 1.27 -4.18
CA LEU A 110 -5.98 0.30 -4.81
C LEU A 110 -5.44 -0.23 -6.14
N ILE A 111 -4.83 0.64 -6.96
CA ILE A 111 -4.17 0.21 -8.20
C ILE A 111 -3.00 -0.73 -7.85
N SER A 112 -2.18 -0.38 -6.86
CA SER A 112 -1.08 -1.24 -6.40
C SER A 112 -1.59 -2.58 -5.85
N LEU A 113 -2.70 -2.56 -5.10
CA LEU A 113 -3.35 -3.76 -4.58
C LEU A 113 -3.83 -4.67 -5.71
N SER A 114 -4.53 -4.10 -6.70
CA SER A 114 -4.99 -4.82 -7.89
C SER A 114 -3.82 -5.45 -8.65
N GLN A 115 -2.73 -4.70 -8.87
CA GLN A 115 -1.52 -5.24 -9.51
C GLN A 115 -0.89 -6.39 -8.73
N LYS A 116 -0.82 -6.29 -7.38
CA LYS A 116 -0.31 -7.36 -6.53
C LYS A 116 -1.22 -8.59 -6.56
N ALA A 117 -2.53 -8.39 -6.47
CA ALA A 117 -3.53 -9.45 -6.55
C ALA A 117 -3.42 -10.17 -7.90
N LYS A 118 -3.40 -9.42 -9.01
CA LYS A 118 -3.20 -9.93 -10.36
C LYS A 118 -1.92 -10.75 -10.48
N LYS A 119 -0.79 -10.22 -10.01
CA LYS A 119 0.50 -10.92 -10.06
C LYS A 119 0.46 -12.25 -9.32
N ILE A 120 -0.21 -12.31 -8.17
CA ILE A 120 -0.35 -13.56 -7.39
C ILE A 120 -1.30 -14.52 -8.10
N ALA A 121 -2.52 -14.06 -8.40
CA ALA A 121 -3.59 -14.84 -9.00
C ALA A 121 -3.17 -15.50 -10.31
N HIS A 122 -2.46 -14.75 -11.16
CA HIS A 122 -2.02 -15.17 -12.48
C HIS A 122 -0.56 -15.67 -12.51
N SER A 123 0.06 -15.93 -11.35
CA SER A 123 1.45 -16.38 -11.31
C SER A 123 1.68 -17.77 -11.91
N LEU A 124 0.64 -18.59 -12.03
CA LEU A 124 0.74 -19.95 -12.60
C LEU A 124 0.17 -20.04 -14.03
N ASP A 125 -0.30 -18.95 -14.63
CA ASP A 125 -0.95 -18.97 -15.95
C ASP A 125 -0.06 -19.51 -17.06
N HIS A 126 1.26 -19.32 -16.93
CA HIS A 126 2.27 -19.80 -17.87
C HIS A 126 2.70 -21.25 -17.63
N CYS A 127 2.28 -21.85 -16.51
CA CYS A 127 2.60 -23.23 -16.15
C CYS A 127 1.63 -24.23 -16.82
N ARG A 128 2.03 -25.50 -16.89
CA ARG A 128 1.14 -26.58 -17.34
C ARG A 128 0.03 -26.83 -16.32
N ILE A 129 -1.12 -27.32 -16.78
CA ILE A 129 -2.30 -27.59 -15.93
C ILE A 129 -1.96 -28.47 -14.71
N SER A 130 -1.12 -29.49 -14.87
CA SER A 130 -0.71 -30.36 -13.76
C SER A 130 0.06 -29.61 -12.67
N GLU A 131 0.87 -28.63 -13.05
CA GLU A 131 1.61 -27.77 -12.12
C GLU A 131 0.70 -26.69 -11.51
N GLN A 132 -0.23 -26.13 -12.31
CA GLN A 132 -1.26 -25.22 -11.80
C GLN A 132 -2.08 -25.90 -10.70
N PHE A 133 -2.47 -27.16 -10.90
CA PHE A 133 -3.21 -27.94 -9.91
C PHE A 133 -2.40 -28.22 -8.64
N SER A 134 -1.13 -28.66 -8.77
CA SER A 134 -0.30 -28.98 -7.61
C SER A 134 0.04 -27.77 -6.74
N ARG A 135 0.09 -26.58 -7.34
CA ARG A 135 0.49 -25.32 -6.67
C ARG A 135 -0.66 -24.34 -6.44
N ALA A 136 -1.90 -24.69 -6.81
CA ALA A 136 -3.05 -23.79 -6.66
C ALA A 136 -3.26 -23.31 -5.21
N THR A 137 -2.99 -24.17 -4.22
CA THR A 137 -3.07 -23.79 -2.80
C THR A 137 -2.08 -22.68 -2.41
N GLU A 138 -0.91 -22.61 -3.05
CA GLU A 138 0.06 -21.52 -2.82
C GLU A 138 -0.53 -20.15 -3.18
N ILE A 139 -1.36 -20.11 -4.22
CA ILE A 139 -2.06 -18.92 -4.70
C ILE A 139 -3.10 -18.47 -3.69
N ALA A 140 -3.95 -19.40 -3.24
CA ALA A 140 -4.96 -19.12 -2.22
C ALA A 140 -4.32 -18.58 -0.94
N VAL A 141 -3.27 -19.23 -0.43
CA VAL A 141 -2.54 -18.78 0.76
C VAL A 141 -1.94 -17.39 0.57
N SER A 142 -1.35 -17.12 -0.59
CA SER A 142 -0.76 -15.82 -0.89
C SER A 142 -1.80 -14.70 -0.98
N LEU A 143 -2.96 -14.98 -1.60
CA LEU A 143 -4.09 -14.06 -1.65
C LEU A 143 -4.71 -13.84 -0.28
N HIS A 144 -4.85 -14.88 0.55
CA HIS A 144 -5.28 -14.73 1.95
C HIS A 144 -4.35 -13.81 2.75
N ARG A 145 -3.04 -13.94 2.58
CA ARG A 145 -2.07 -13.05 3.23
C ARG A 145 -2.17 -11.61 2.73
N LEU A 146 -2.35 -11.41 1.43
CA LEU A 146 -2.56 -10.09 0.85
C LEU A 146 -3.84 -9.44 1.40
N LEU A 147 -4.93 -10.20 1.41
CA LEU A 147 -6.24 -9.80 1.93
C LEU A 147 -6.13 -9.39 3.40
N SER A 148 -5.55 -10.25 4.25
CA SER A 148 -5.41 -9.99 5.69
C SER A 148 -4.58 -8.75 5.99
N ARG A 149 -3.50 -8.51 5.23
CA ARG A 149 -2.69 -7.29 5.39
C ARG A 149 -3.49 -6.06 5.00
N PHE A 150 -4.15 -6.11 3.85
CA PHE A 150 -4.97 -5.02 3.36
C PHE A 150 -6.12 -4.67 4.33
N THR A 151 -6.85 -5.66 4.84
CA THR A 151 -7.96 -5.41 5.76
C THR A 151 -7.49 -4.90 7.12
N GLN A 152 -6.33 -5.35 7.62
CA GLN A 152 -5.72 -4.81 8.84
C GLN A 152 -5.34 -3.32 8.68
N ASP A 153 -4.66 -2.98 7.57
CA ASP A 153 -4.22 -1.61 7.29
C ASP A 153 -5.42 -0.65 7.15
N VAL A 154 -6.48 -1.10 6.46
CA VAL A 154 -7.67 -0.29 6.21
C VAL A 154 -8.61 -0.22 7.41
N SER A 155 -8.76 -1.29 8.20
CA SER A 155 -9.67 -1.32 9.35
C SER A 155 -9.27 -0.29 10.43
N LEU A 156 -7.97 -0.07 10.64
CA LEU A 156 -7.45 0.85 11.65
C LEU A 156 -7.56 2.32 11.23
N HIS A 157 -7.33 2.64 9.94
CA HIS A 157 -7.08 4.01 9.51
C HIS A 157 -7.69 4.42 8.16
N GLY A 158 -8.25 3.49 7.41
CA GLY A 158 -8.72 3.73 6.04
C GLY A 158 -10.24 3.96 5.95
N PRO A 159 -10.70 4.65 4.90
CA PRO A 159 -12.12 4.86 4.66
C PRO A 159 -12.79 3.59 4.10
N SER A 160 -14.05 3.33 4.50
CA SER A 160 -14.75 2.08 4.21
C SER A 160 -14.92 1.79 2.70
N HIS A 161 -14.99 2.83 1.87
CA HIS A 161 -15.08 2.67 0.42
C HIS A 161 -13.81 2.06 -0.20
N VAL A 162 -12.63 2.43 0.30
CA VAL A 162 -11.35 1.88 -0.16
C VAL A 162 -11.30 0.40 0.18
N ALA A 163 -11.69 0.03 1.40
CA ALA A 163 -11.76 -1.37 1.80
C ALA A 163 -12.66 -2.17 0.86
N LEU A 164 -13.90 -1.72 0.63
CA LEU A 164 -14.84 -2.44 -0.21
C LEU A 164 -14.35 -2.57 -1.66
N PHE A 165 -13.86 -1.49 -2.27
CA PHE A 165 -13.33 -1.56 -3.64
C PHE A 165 -12.10 -2.46 -3.73
N GLY A 166 -11.20 -2.42 -2.76
CA GLY A 166 -10.06 -3.33 -2.71
C GLY A 166 -10.47 -4.80 -2.62
N LEU A 167 -11.48 -5.11 -1.80
CA LEU A 167 -12.05 -6.45 -1.71
C LEU A 167 -12.69 -6.91 -3.03
N ILE A 168 -13.41 -6.02 -3.72
CA ILE A 168 -13.99 -6.32 -5.04
C ILE A 168 -12.88 -6.58 -6.08
N LEU A 169 -11.84 -5.76 -6.12
CA LEU A 169 -10.72 -5.95 -7.06
C LEU A 169 -10.00 -7.29 -6.82
N ILE A 170 -9.71 -7.62 -5.56
CA ILE A 170 -9.12 -8.92 -5.20
C ILE A 170 -10.03 -10.05 -5.68
N ALA A 171 -11.35 -9.94 -5.44
CA ALA A 171 -12.31 -10.95 -5.88
C ALA A 171 -12.33 -11.09 -7.42
N GLN A 172 -12.32 -9.99 -8.17
CA GLN A 172 -12.29 -10.00 -9.63
C GLN A 172 -11.04 -10.69 -10.18
N GLU A 173 -9.85 -10.29 -9.72
CA GLU A 173 -8.58 -10.89 -10.15
C GLU A 173 -8.50 -12.37 -9.77
N SER A 174 -9.06 -12.75 -8.62
CA SER A 174 -9.12 -14.14 -8.18
C SER A 174 -10.10 -14.96 -9.04
N LEU A 175 -11.21 -14.37 -9.47
CA LEU A 175 -12.21 -15.00 -10.33
C LEU A 175 -11.79 -15.07 -11.81
N SER A 176 -10.79 -14.30 -12.24
CA SER A 176 -10.23 -14.38 -13.61
C SER A 176 -9.15 -15.45 -13.78
N THR A 177 -8.71 -16.10 -12.70
CA THR A 177 -7.72 -17.18 -12.74
C THR A 177 -8.18 -18.40 -13.56
N PRO A 178 -7.25 -19.26 -14.03
CA PRO A 178 -7.58 -20.52 -14.69
C PRO A 178 -8.55 -21.39 -13.87
N THR A 179 -9.35 -22.21 -14.55
CA THR A 179 -10.50 -22.93 -13.96
C THR A 179 -10.10 -23.81 -12.77
N GLU A 180 -8.98 -24.51 -12.87
CA GLU A 180 -8.46 -25.43 -11.86
C GLU A 180 -8.03 -24.68 -10.59
N VAL A 181 -7.26 -23.59 -10.77
CA VAL A 181 -6.82 -22.73 -9.67
C VAL A 181 -8.02 -22.09 -8.99
N ARG A 182 -8.97 -21.60 -9.78
CA ARG A 182 -10.21 -21.00 -9.29
C ARG A 182 -11.04 -21.99 -8.48
N GLN A 183 -11.21 -23.22 -8.99
CA GLN A 183 -11.95 -24.26 -8.31
C GLN A 183 -11.28 -24.64 -6.98
N GLN A 184 -9.96 -24.84 -6.97
CA GLN A 184 -9.22 -25.11 -5.75
C GLN A 184 -9.39 -23.99 -4.72
N MET A 185 -9.16 -22.74 -5.14
CA MET A 185 -9.19 -21.57 -4.27
C MET A 185 -10.57 -21.32 -3.63
N PHE A 186 -11.65 -21.39 -4.42
CA PHE A 186 -12.99 -21.07 -3.92
C PHE A 186 -13.72 -22.29 -3.33
N SER A 187 -13.53 -23.49 -3.87
CA SER A 187 -14.20 -24.71 -3.39
C SER A 187 -13.45 -25.35 -2.22
N HIS A 188 -12.13 -25.49 -2.29
CA HIS A 188 -11.35 -26.21 -1.28
C HIS A 188 -10.78 -25.26 -0.22
N ASP A 189 -10.08 -24.21 -0.65
CA ASP A 189 -9.38 -23.30 0.27
C ASP A 189 -10.32 -22.23 0.87
N LYS A 190 -11.58 -22.21 0.45
CA LYS A 190 -12.66 -21.36 0.99
C LYS A 190 -12.35 -19.86 0.97
N PHE A 191 -11.53 -19.40 0.02
CA PHE A 191 -11.14 -18.00 -0.10
C PHE A 191 -12.35 -17.06 -0.24
N GLY A 192 -13.38 -17.49 -0.97
CA GLY A 192 -14.62 -16.73 -1.15
C GLY A 192 -15.36 -16.42 0.16
N ARG A 193 -15.35 -17.34 1.14
CA ARG A 193 -15.97 -17.13 2.45
C ARG A 193 -15.29 -15.98 3.19
N VAL A 194 -13.96 -15.94 3.16
CA VAL A 194 -13.20 -14.87 3.83
C VAL A 194 -13.49 -13.53 3.18
N LEU A 195 -13.52 -13.45 1.84
CA LEU A 195 -13.92 -12.23 1.14
C LEU A 195 -15.32 -11.74 1.55
N ILE A 196 -16.32 -12.63 1.61
CA ILE A 196 -17.69 -12.25 1.99
C ILE A 196 -17.78 -11.78 3.44
N LEU A 197 -17.10 -12.45 4.36
CA LEU A 197 -17.09 -12.04 5.76
C LEU A 197 -16.44 -10.66 5.94
N GLU A 198 -15.33 -10.41 5.24
CA GLU A 198 -14.66 -9.09 5.25
C GLU A 198 -15.54 -8.00 4.62
N MET A 199 -16.14 -8.28 3.45
CA MET A 199 -17.06 -7.34 2.79
C MET A 199 -18.24 -7.00 3.72
N THR A 200 -18.82 -8.01 4.35
CA THR A 200 -19.92 -7.84 5.31
C THR A 200 -19.49 -7.02 6.52
N SER A 201 -18.30 -7.27 7.06
CA SER A 201 -17.73 -6.53 8.19
C SER A 201 -17.54 -5.05 7.85
N VAL A 202 -16.98 -4.75 6.67
CA VAL A 202 -16.79 -3.38 6.16
C VAL A 202 -18.12 -2.68 5.99
N LEU A 203 -19.11 -3.36 5.40
CA LEU A 203 -20.43 -2.79 5.14
C LEU A 203 -21.23 -2.52 6.43
N LYS A 204 -21.15 -3.42 7.43
CA LYS A 204 -21.81 -3.22 8.73
C LYS A 204 -21.24 -2.02 9.49
N ASN A 205 -19.95 -1.75 9.32
CA ASN A 205 -19.23 -0.65 9.97
C ASN A 205 -18.92 0.49 8.99
N PHE A 206 -19.75 0.66 7.96
CA PHE A 206 -19.46 1.58 6.87
C PHE A 206 -19.43 3.03 7.34
N LYS A 207 -18.31 3.71 7.09
CA LYS A 207 -18.11 5.13 7.34
C LYS A 207 -18.24 5.88 6.02
N MET A 208 -19.01 6.97 6.03
CA MET A 208 -19.16 7.91 4.92
C MET A 208 -17.79 8.38 4.38
N PRO A 209 -17.69 8.71 3.08
CA PRO A 209 -18.75 9.04 2.11
C PRO A 209 -19.40 7.84 1.39
N LEU A 210 -20.56 8.09 0.77
CA LEU A 210 -21.25 7.14 -0.13
C LEU A 210 -20.39 6.79 -1.35
N LEU A 211 -20.63 5.59 -1.89
CA LEU A 211 -19.87 5.00 -3.00
C LEU A 211 -20.34 5.55 -4.35
N SER A 212 -19.43 6.16 -5.11
CA SER A 212 -19.71 6.69 -6.44
C SER A 212 -19.15 5.80 -7.56
N ASN A 213 -19.87 5.68 -8.67
CA ASN A 213 -19.36 5.00 -9.88
C ASN A 213 -18.16 5.73 -10.50
N SER A 214 -18.06 7.06 -10.33
CA SER A 214 -16.89 7.81 -10.78
C SER A 214 -15.61 7.36 -10.08
N ASP A 215 -15.67 7.06 -8.78
CA ASP A 215 -14.51 6.56 -8.04
C ASP A 215 -14.14 5.16 -8.48
N TRP A 216 -15.12 4.30 -8.74
CA TRP A 216 -14.89 2.96 -9.28
C TRP A 216 -14.24 3.00 -10.67
N PHE A 217 -14.73 3.87 -11.56
CA PHE A 217 -14.17 4.04 -12.90
C PHE A 217 -12.68 4.42 -12.84
N ARG A 218 -12.31 5.35 -11.95
CA ARG A 218 -10.92 5.77 -11.75
C ARG A 218 -10.00 4.61 -11.35
N VAL A 219 -10.51 3.66 -10.57
CA VAL A 219 -9.73 2.52 -10.05
C VAL A 219 -9.68 1.37 -11.06
N SER A 220 -10.83 0.99 -11.60
CA SER A 220 -10.95 -0.19 -12.48
C SER A 220 -10.57 0.10 -13.93
N GLY A 221 -10.62 1.38 -14.35
CA GLY A 221 -10.46 1.79 -15.74
C GLY A 221 -11.61 1.36 -16.65
N LYS A 222 -12.72 0.87 -16.08
CA LYS A 222 -13.88 0.36 -16.81
C LYS A 222 -15.14 1.11 -16.41
N GLU A 223 -15.93 1.49 -17.41
CA GLU A 223 -17.22 2.16 -17.23
C GLU A 223 -18.30 1.12 -16.88
N GLU A 224 -18.09 0.43 -15.76
CA GLU A 224 -18.99 -0.58 -15.20
C GLU A 224 -19.58 -0.07 -13.88
N ASP A 225 -20.81 -0.47 -13.58
CA ASP A 225 -21.42 -0.17 -12.29
C ASP A 225 -20.79 -1.05 -11.19
N TRP A 226 -20.20 -0.44 -10.17
CA TRP A 226 -19.49 -1.18 -9.12
C TRP A 226 -20.40 -2.13 -8.33
N LEU A 227 -21.68 -1.79 -8.17
CA LEU A 227 -22.65 -2.63 -7.46
C LEU A 227 -22.98 -3.87 -8.30
N VAL A 228 -23.17 -3.69 -9.61
CA VAL A 228 -23.37 -4.82 -10.55
C VAL A 228 -22.13 -5.72 -10.57
N VAL A 229 -20.93 -5.14 -10.55
CA VAL A 229 -19.67 -5.89 -10.45
C VAL A 229 -19.62 -6.71 -9.16
N LEU A 230 -19.97 -6.11 -8.02
CA LEU A 230 -20.03 -6.80 -6.73
C LEU A 230 -21.04 -7.96 -6.77
N GLU A 231 -22.25 -7.74 -7.28
CA GLU A 231 -23.28 -8.77 -7.44
C GLU A 231 -22.77 -9.96 -8.27
N GLN A 232 -22.16 -9.68 -9.42
CA GLN A 232 -21.60 -10.72 -10.28
C GLN A 232 -20.46 -11.49 -9.62
N ALA A 233 -19.58 -10.80 -8.89
CA ALA A 233 -18.50 -11.43 -8.15
C ALA A 233 -19.05 -12.37 -7.06
N CYS A 234 -19.99 -11.87 -6.25
CA CYS A 234 -20.66 -12.67 -5.21
C CYS A 234 -21.39 -13.89 -5.79
N LEU A 235 -22.15 -13.72 -6.88
CA LEU A 235 -22.83 -14.81 -7.56
C LEU A 235 -21.85 -15.87 -8.11
N LYS A 236 -20.73 -15.44 -8.70
CA LYS A 236 -19.70 -16.36 -9.20
C LYS A 236 -19.06 -17.13 -8.05
N MET A 237 -18.65 -16.47 -6.97
CA MET A 237 -18.09 -17.14 -5.80
C MET A 237 -19.07 -18.15 -5.18
N ALA A 238 -20.36 -17.79 -5.07
CA ALA A 238 -21.40 -18.68 -4.56
C ALA A 238 -21.57 -19.96 -5.39
N ARG A 239 -21.23 -19.96 -6.69
CA ARG A 239 -21.28 -21.16 -7.53
C ARG A 239 -20.19 -22.17 -7.17
N TYR A 240 -19.04 -21.70 -6.71
CA TYR A 240 -17.91 -22.56 -6.34
C TYR A 240 -18.00 -23.09 -4.91
N ASP A 241 -18.81 -22.47 -4.04
CA ASP A 241 -18.92 -22.84 -2.63
C ASP A 241 -20.31 -23.34 -2.24
N ILE A 242 -20.72 -24.45 -2.88
CA ILE A 242 -22.03 -25.08 -2.65
C ILE A 242 -22.22 -25.66 -1.24
N THR A 243 -21.12 -25.89 -0.51
CA THR A 243 -21.11 -26.56 0.80
C THR A 243 -21.19 -25.60 1.98
N TRP A 244 -21.29 -24.29 1.74
CA TRP A 244 -21.36 -23.32 2.84
C TRP A 244 -22.79 -23.17 3.35
N GLU A 245 -23.00 -23.43 4.64
CA GLU A 245 -24.30 -23.30 5.29
C GLU A 245 -24.85 -21.87 5.22
N TYR A 246 -23.95 -20.87 5.26
CA TYR A 246 -24.29 -19.45 5.20
C TYR A 246 -24.23 -18.88 3.78
N ARG A 247 -24.42 -19.70 2.74
CA ARG A 247 -24.34 -19.28 1.33
C ARG A 247 -25.22 -18.07 0.97
N ARG A 248 -26.30 -17.83 1.72
CA ARG A 248 -27.12 -16.61 1.59
C ARG A 248 -26.32 -15.30 1.78
N GLU A 249 -25.22 -15.33 2.52
CA GLU A 249 -24.37 -14.16 2.76
C GLU A 249 -23.76 -13.60 1.46
N TYR A 250 -23.57 -14.44 0.43
CA TYR A 250 -23.20 -13.97 -0.91
C TYR A 250 -24.26 -13.04 -1.51
N GLN A 251 -25.54 -13.23 -1.21
CA GLN A 251 -26.64 -12.37 -1.68
C GLN A 251 -26.88 -11.18 -0.75
N ASP A 252 -26.60 -11.34 0.54
CA ASP A 252 -26.74 -10.28 1.53
C ASP A 252 -25.75 -9.14 1.30
N VAL A 253 -24.50 -9.45 0.91
CA VAL A 253 -23.45 -8.44 0.70
C VAL A 253 -23.88 -7.36 -0.31
N PRO A 254 -24.28 -7.68 -1.56
CA PRO A 254 -24.78 -6.66 -2.48
C PRO A 254 -26.02 -5.93 -1.97
N THR A 255 -26.94 -6.65 -1.31
CA THR A 255 -28.17 -6.07 -0.74
C THR A 255 -27.86 -5.00 0.33
N ILE A 256 -26.84 -5.24 1.16
CA ILE A 256 -26.38 -4.26 2.15
C ILE A 256 -25.63 -3.12 1.45
N ALA A 257 -24.78 -3.43 0.47
CA ALA A 257 -23.99 -2.46 -0.28
C ALA A 257 -24.86 -1.45 -1.05
N ALA A 258 -26.01 -1.89 -1.57
CA ALA A 258 -26.98 -1.03 -2.25
C ALA A 258 -27.47 0.15 -1.39
N ARG A 259 -27.46 0.02 -0.05
CA ARG A 259 -27.82 1.12 0.87
C ARG A 259 -26.83 2.27 0.86
N TYR A 260 -25.59 2.00 0.48
CA TYR A 260 -24.49 2.97 0.42
C TYR A 260 -24.16 3.40 -1.02
N TYR A 261 -24.91 2.88 -1.99
CA TYR A 261 -24.81 3.25 -3.38
C TYR A 261 -25.33 4.68 -3.55
N LYS A 262 -24.47 5.59 -4.01
CA LYS A 262 -24.86 6.97 -4.28
C LYS A 262 -25.74 6.98 -5.53
N HIS A 263 -27.05 6.92 -5.34
CA HIS A 263 -27.99 7.19 -6.41
C HIS A 263 -27.76 8.64 -6.91
N TYR A 264 -27.53 8.80 -8.21
CA TYR A 264 -27.75 10.09 -8.86
C TYR A 264 -29.24 10.40 -8.72
N ALA A 265 -29.60 11.20 -7.71
CA ALA A 265 -30.81 12.00 -7.83
C ALA A 265 -30.51 13.04 -8.92
N HIS A 266 -31.29 12.97 -10.01
CA HIS A 266 -31.28 13.91 -11.12
C HIS A 266 -31.32 15.37 -10.66
#